data_AF-A0A1C6VRW5-F1
#
_entry.id   AF-A0A1C6VRW5-F1
#
_cell.length_a   1.000
_cell.length_b   1.000
_cell.length_c   1.000
_cell.angle_alpha   90.00
_cell.angle_beta   90.00
_cell.angle_gamma   90.00
#
_symmetry.space_group_name_H-M   'P 1'
#
loop_
_entity.id
_entity.type
_entity.pdbx_description
1 polymer ?
#
loop_
_entity_poly.entity_id
_entity_poly.type
_entity_poly.pdbx_seq_one_letter_code
_entity_poly.pdbx_strand_id
1 'polypeptide(L)' 'MSERELYCDTCEGVRPFEAPPCVDDHGADCPELACTGCGEAVLVATFTFRAPRLERPSRRLPSPHRRAA' A
#
# COMPACT_ATOMS: atom_id res chain seq x y z
N MET A 1 -0.98 11.08 -14.04
CA MET A 1 -1.11 12.00 -12.89
C MET A 1 -2.09 11.34 -11.94
N SER A 2 -1.64 10.82 -10.81
CA SER A 2 -2.54 10.26 -9.79
C SER A 2 -2.91 11.36 -8.81
N GLU A 3 -4.19 11.72 -8.76
CA GLU A 3 -4.71 12.71 -7.82
C GLU A 3 -5.18 12.01 -6.53
N ARG A 4 -4.79 12.56 -5.37
CA ARG A 4 -5.13 12.04 -4.04
C ARG A 4 -5.63 13.20 -3.16
N GLU A 5 -6.68 12.98 -2.37
CA GLU A 5 -7.18 14.01 -1.44
C GLU A 5 -6.46 13.90 -0.08
N LEU A 6 -5.73 14.95 0.32
CA LEU A 6 -4.99 15.02 1.57
C LEU A 6 -5.19 16.37 2.25
N TYR A 7 -5.02 16.42 3.57
CA TYR A 7 -5.01 17.68 4.31
C TYR A 7 -3.71 18.44 4.03
N CYS A 8 -3.81 19.70 3.63
CA CYS A 8 -2.70 20.61 3.44
C CYS A 8 -2.69 21.62 4.59
N ASP A 9 -1.61 21.66 5.36
CA ASP A 9 -1.46 22.61 6.47
C ASP A 9 -1.39 24.07 5.97
N THR A 10 -0.76 24.31 4.82
CA THR A 10 -0.66 25.64 4.21
C THR A 10 -2.01 26.16 3.68
N CYS A 11 -2.90 25.27 3.22
CA CYS A 11 -4.26 25.64 2.80
C CYS A 11 -5.30 25.49 3.92
N GLU A 12 -4.89 24.95 5.07
CA GLU A 12 -5.75 24.62 6.22
C GLU A 12 -6.98 23.77 5.85
N GLY A 13 -6.83 22.83 4.90
CA GLY A 13 -7.97 22.06 4.39
C GLY A 13 -7.60 20.87 3.52
N VAL A 14 -8.60 20.03 3.22
CA VAL A 14 -8.45 18.91 2.28
C VAL A 14 -8.35 19.45 0.86
N ARG A 15 -7.28 19.08 0.16
CA ARG A 15 -6.97 19.51 -1.21
C ARG A 15 -6.58 18.32 -2.08
N PRO A 16 -6.73 18.43 -3.41
CA PRO A 16 -6.14 17.48 -4.33
C PRO A 16 -4.62 17.65 -4.35
N PHE A 17 -3.91 16.54 -4.28
CA PHE A 17 -2.48 16.44 -4.45
C PHE A 17 -2.16 15.61 -5.68
N GLU A 18 -1.19 16.05 -6.46
CA GLU A 18 -0.70 15.34 -7.64
C GLU A 18 0.72 14.82 -7.43
N ALA A 19 1.01 13.64 -7.98
CA ALA A 19 2.38 13.16 -8.08
C ALA A 19 3.08 13.85 -9.27
N PRO A 20 4.13 14.66 -9.05
CA PRO A 20 4.93 15.20 -10.14
C PRO A 20 5.65 14.06 -10.89
N PRO A 21 6.09 14.30 -12.13
CA PRO A 21 6.88 13.32 -12.87
C PRO A 21 8.16 12.98 -12.08
N CYS A 22 8.23 11.76 -11.56
CA CYS A 22 9.37 11.25 -10.81
C CYS A 22 10.33 10.50 -11.74
N VAL A 23 11.64 10.67 -11.52
CA VAL A 23 12.69 10.01 -12.31
C VAL A 23 12.79 8.52 -11.99
N ASP A 24 12.42 8.15 -10.77
CA ASP A 24 12.51 6.78 -10.25
C ASP A 24 11.37 5.85 -10.74
N ASP A 25 10.53 6.33 -11.66
CA ASP A 25 9.43 5.59 -12.29
C ASP A 25 8.51 4.85 -11.31
N HIS A 26 8.08 5.55 -10.25
CA HIS A 26 7.08 5.02 -9.31
C HIS A 26 5.63 5.11 -9.84
N GLY A 27 5.43 5.70 -11.02
CA GLY A 27 4.12 5.85 -11.66
C GLY A 27 3.06 6.44 -10.74
N ALA A 28 1.95 5.71 -10.58
CA ALA A 28 0.81 6.12 -9.76
C ALA A 28 1.05 6.02 -8.24
N ASP A 29 2.11 5.33 -7.83
CA ASP A 29 2.46 5.03 -6.44
C ASP A 29 3.61 5.89 -5.91
N CYS A 30 3.97 6.96 -6.64
CA CYS A 30 4.99 7.90 -6.21
C CYS A 30 4.71 8.42 -4.78
N PRO A 31 5.69 8.37 -3.86
CA PRO A 31 5.53 8.90 -2.51
C PRO A 31 5.57 10.43 -2.48
N GLU A 32 6.09 11.07 -3.53
CA GLU A 32 6.16 12.52 -3.66
C GLU A 32 4.82 13.06 -4.19
N LEU A 33 4.20 13.95 -3.42
CA LEU A 33 2.91 14.56 -3.75
C LEU A 33 2.96 16.08 -3.52
N ALA A 34 2.41 16.84 -4.46
CA ALA A 34 2.32 18.29 -4.38
C ALA A 34 0.86 18.76 -4.32
N CYS A 35 0.54 19.67 -3.40
CA CYS A 35 -0.78 20.28 -3.31
C CYS A 35 -1.06 21.11 -4.56
N THR A 36 -2.13 20.80 -5.28
CA THR A 36 -2.54 21.54 -6.50
C THR A 36 -2.99 22.98 -6.22
N GLY A 37 -3.26 23.33 -4.95
CA GLY A 37 -3.67 24.66 -4.54
C GLY A 37 -2.53 25.63 -4.24
N CYS A 38 -1.53 25.19 -3.47
CA CYS A 38 -0.44 26.04 -2.99
C CYS A 38 0.97 25.57 -3.39
N GLY A 39 1.12 24.35 -3.93
CA GLY A 39 2.40 23.78 -4.34
C GLY A 39 3.20 23.12 -3.21
N GLU A 40 2.68 23.05 -1.98
CA GLU A 40 3.35 22.38 -0.85
C GLU A 40 3.60 20.91 -1.18
N ALA A 41 4.83 20.43 -0.95
CA ALA A 41 5.23 19.06 -1.24
C ALA A 41 5.26 18.21 0.04
N VAL A 42 4.65 17.03 -0.01
CA VAL A 42 4.64 16.05 1.08
C VAL A 42 5.14 14.69 0.59
N LEU A 43 5.83 13.98 1.48
CA LEU A 43 6.33 12.63 1.26
C LEU A 43 5.47 11.62 2.02
N VAL A 44 4.72 10.78 1.30
CA VAL A 44 3.89 9.72 1.88
C VAL A 44 4.62 8.38 1.73
N ALA A 45 5.32 7.95 2.77
CA ALA A 45 5.98 6.65 2.78
C ALA A 45 4.95 5.52 2.92
N THR A 46 4.79 4.70 1.87
CA THR A 46 3.97 3.49 1.91
C THR A 46 4.79 2.31 2.44
N PHE A 47 4.53 1.88 3.67
CA PHE A 47 5.17 0.70 4.24
C PHE A 47 4.34 -0.55 3.94
N THR A 48 4.92 -1.52 3.23
CA THR A 48 4.28 -2.83 3.04
C THR A 48 4.78 -3.81 4.10
N PHE A 49 3.89 -4.30 4.94
CA PHE A 49 4.19 -5.35 5.90
C PHE A 49 3.76 -6.70 5.36
N ARG A 50 4.66 -7.70 5.40
CA ARG A 50 4.27 -9.10 5.12
C ARG A 50 3.46 -9.62 6.29
N ALA A 51 2.24 -10.09 6.01
CA ALA A 51 1.45 -10.79 7.01
C ALA A 51 2.21 -12.02 7.53
N PRO A 52 2.31 -12.23 8.86
CA PRO A 52 2.91 -13.43 9.40
C PRO A 52 2.08 -14.64 8.98
N ARG A 53 2.74 -15.65 8.41
CA ARG A 53 2.09 -16.91 8.04
C ARG A 53 1.80 -17.68 9.33
N LEU A 54 0.54 -17.67 9.77
CA LEU A 54 0.10 -18.59 10.81
C LEU A 54 0.21 -20.02 10.26
N GLU A 55 1.17 -20.80 10.78
CA GLU A 55 1.26 -22.22 10.46
C GLU A 55 -0.03 -22.90 10.94
N ARG A 56 -0.91 -23.27 10.00
CA ARG A 56 -2.05 -24.14 10.32
C ARG A 56 -1.48 -25.48 10.75
N PRO A 57 -1.86 -26.03 11.93
CA PRO A 57 -1.41 -27.34 12.34
C PRO A 57 -1.79 -28.34 11.26
N SER A 58 -0.80 -29.06 10.72
CA SER A 58 -1.04 -30.10 9.74
C SER A 58 -1.89 -31.19 10.40
N ARG A 59 -3.19 -31.23 10.09
CA ARG A 59 -4.05 -32.37 10.44
C ARG A 59 -3.51 -33.56 9.67
N ARG A 60 -2.73 -34.41 10.35
CA ARG A 60 -2.40 -35.75 9.84
C ARG A 60 -3.73 -36.46 9.63
N LEU A 61 -4.14 -36.60 8.37
CA LEU A 61 -5.24 -37.49 8.02
C LEU A 61 -4.78 -38.92 8.33
N PRO A 62 -5.55 -39.70 9.10
CA PRO A 62 -5.22 -41.10 9.34
C PRO A 62 -5.23 -41.84 8.00
N SER A 63 -4.16 -42.58 7.72
CA SER A 63 -4.09 -43.43 6.53
C SER A 63 -5.26 -44.42 6.52
N PRO A 64 -5.97 -44.58 5.39
CA PRO A 64 -7.01 -45.58 5.30
C PRO A 64 -6.35 -46.96 5.41
N HIS A 65 -6.59 -47.65 6.52
CA HIS A 65 -6.18 -49.03 6.70
C HIS A 65 -6.87 -49.88 5.62
N ARG A 66 -6.09 -50.38 4.65
CA ARG A 66 -6.55 -51.39 3.70
C ARG A 66 -6.85 -52.66 4.48
N ARG A 67 -8.12 -53.05 4.56
CA ARG A 67 -8.50 -54.38 5.03
C ARG A 67 -8.15 -55.40 3.95
N ALA A 68 -7.30 -56.37 4.31
CA ALA A 68 -7.07 -57.57 3.52
C ALA A 68 -8.27 -58.53 3.68
N ALA A 69 -8.49 -59.32 2.63
CA ALA A 69 -9.63 -60.19 2.35
C ALA A 69 -9.87 -61.29 3.40
#